data_AF-A0A1V5I4T4-F1
#
_entry.id   AF-A0A1V5I4T4-F1
#
_cell.length_a   1.000
_cell.length_b   1.000
_cell.length_c   1.000
_cell.angle_alpha   90.00
_cell.angle_beta   90.00
_cell.angle_gamma   90.00
#
_symmetry.space_group_name_H-M   'P 1'
#
loop_
_entity.id
_entity.type
_entity.pdbx_description
1 polymer ?
#
loop_
_entity_poly.entity_id
_entity_poly.type
_entity_poly.pdbx_seq_one_letter_code
_entity_poly.pdbx_strand_id
1 'polypeptide(L)'
;MPTDWITAAGLKADAVAEIQNGLALEATLQAIRGASGDTLETLSNEIAAKMATAENIEGTYTLKDAIRIILAFAAGKVSGGGTSSIKFRSTGDDVDRIQATVDSSGNRTAVTLNPNDPI
;
A
#
# COMPACT_ATOMS: atom_id res chain seq x y z
N MET A 1 7.53 72.58 2.52
CA MET A 1 6.86 71.55 3.33
C MET A 1 7.71 71.31 4.57
N PRO A 2 7.15 71.33 5.79
CA PRO A 2 7.92 71.04 7.01
C PRO A 2 8.58 69.66 6.90
N THR A 3 9.82 69.53 7.36
CA THR A 3 10.58 68.27 7.34
C THR A 3 9.96 67.17 8.21
N ASP A 4 9.04 67.55 9.10
CA ASP A 4 8.49 66.68 10.16
C ASP A 4 7.10 66.13 9.80
N TRP A 5 6.70 66.24 8.53
CA TRP A 5 5.46 65.63 8.06
C TRP A 5 5.58 64.09 7.99
N ILE A 6 4.70 63.36 8.66
CA ILE A 6 4.51 61.94 8.34
C ILE A 6 3.78 61.90 7.00
N THR A 7 4.48 61.48 5.96
CA THR A 7 3.83 61.23 4.68
C THR A 7 3.03 59.92 4.78
N ALA A 8 1.87 59.86 4.13
CA ALA A 8 1.15 58.60 3.97
C ALA A 8 2.03 57.50 3.33
N ALA A 9 3.03 57.92 2.55
CA ALA A 9 4.01 57.02 1.95
C ALA A 9 5.04 56.44 2.94
N GLY A 10 5.42 57.20 3.98
CA GLY A 10 6.26 56.70 5.06
C GLY A 10 5.49 55.72 5.93
N LEU A 11 4.24 56.05 6.28
CA LEU A 11 3.39 55.19 7.11
C LEU A 11 3.09 53.83 6.45
N LYS A 12 2.80 53.82 5.14
CA LYS A 12 2.59 52.55 4.41
C LYS A 12 3.87 51.72 4.29
N ALA A 13 5.04 52.34 4.12
CA ALA A 13 6.30 51.63 4.00
C ALA A 13 6.70 50.97 5.32
N ASP A 14 6.54 51.71 6.42
CA ASP A 14 6.74 51.22 7.77
C ASP A 14 5.79 50.05 8.09
N ALA A 15 4.49 50.21 7.80
CA ALA A 15 3.50 49.14 7.99
C ALA A 15 3.80 47.88 7.15
N VAL A 16 4.25 48.04 5.90
CA VAL A 16 4.63 46.90 5.05
C VAL A 16 5.85 46.17 5.61
N ALA A 17 6.86 46.91 6.09
CA ALA A 17 8.05 46.32 6.69
C ALA A 17 7.73 45.54 7.97
N GLU A 18 6.89 46.10 8.84
CA GLU A 18 6.45 45.44 10.08
C GLU A 18 5.71 44.12 9.79
N ILE A 19 4.78 44.14 8.81
CA ILE A 19 4.03 42.95 8.38
C ILE A 19 4.96 41.88 7.78
N GLN A 20 5.93 42.28 6.95
CA GLN A 20 6.88 41.36 6.32
C GLN A 20 7.84 40.73 7.34
N ASN A 21 8.26 41.48 8.35
CA ASN A 21 9.09 40.96 9.44
C ASN A 21 8.36 39.91 10.29
N GLY A 22 7.04 40.04 10.44
CA GLY A 22 6.20 39.08 11.15
C GLY A 22 5.77 37.86 10.30
N LEU A 23 5.92 37.92 8.98
CA LEU A 23 5.53 36.84 8.08
C LEU A 23 6.59 35.75 8.05
N ALA A 24 6.19 34.50 8.29
CA ALA A 24 7.09 33.37 8.15
C ALA A 24 7.61 33.29 6.70
N LEU A 25 8.94 33.22 6.53
CA LEU A 25 9.55 32.98 5.24
C LEU A 25 9.20 31.57 4.73
N GLU A 26 9.14 31.39 3.41
CA GLU A 26 8.86 30.11 2.75
C GLU A 26 9.72 28.96 3.30
N ALA A 27 10.99 29.23 3.64
CA ALA A 27 11.88 28.26 4.27
C ALA A 27 11.36 27.74 5.62
N THR A 28 10.80 28.63 6.45
CA THR A 28 10.21 28.28 7.75
C THR A 28 8.92 27.50 7.58
N LEU A 29 8.09 27.88 6.60
CA LEU A 29 6.87 27.14 6.24
C LEU A 29 7.20 25.72 5.78
N GLN A 30 8.23 25.54 4.95
CA GLN A 30 8.67 24.21 4.51
C GLN A 30 9.29 23.39 5.65
N ALA A 31 10.05 24.01 6.54
CA ALA A 31 10.61 23.34 7.72
C ALA A 31 9.51 22.83 8.66
N ILE A 32 8.46 23.62 8.89
CA ILE A 32 7.29 23.19 9.69
C ILE A 32 6.60 21.99 9.04
N ARG A 33 6.34 22.06 7.73
CA ARG A 33 5.69 20.97 6.97
C ARG A 33 6.52 19.68 6.96
N GLY A 34 7.84 19.78 6.86
CA GLY A 34 8.74 18.62 6.89
C GLY A 34 8.92 18.03 8.30
N ALA A 35 8.94 18.87 9.34
CA ALA A 35 9.13 18.43 10.72
C ALA A 35 7.91 17.68 11.30
N SER A 36 6.70 17.96 10.79
CA SER A 36 5.47 17.32 11.27
C SER A 36 5.18 15.95 10.65
N GLY A 37 5.96 15.49 9.65
CA GLY A 37 5.70 14.22 8.94
C GLY A 37 4.36 14.16 8.20
N ASP A 38 3.67 15.30 8.09
CA ASP A 38 2.26 15.40 7.72
C ASP A 38 2.05 15.66 6.22
N THR A 39 3.04 15.35 5.38
CA THR A 39 2.74 15.28 3.95
C THR A 39 1.88 14.03 3.75
N LEU A 40 0.71 14.20 3.12
CA LEU A 40 -0.14 13.09 2.66
C LEU A 40 0.68 12.01 1.92
N GLU A 41 1.74 12.44 1.25
CA GLU A 41 2.72 11.59 0.59
C GLU A 41 3.47 10.65 1.55
N THR A 42 3.90 11.13 2.73
CA THR A 42 4.59 10.30 3.73
C THR A 42 3.65 9.23 4.29
N LEU A 43 2.44 9.61 4.71
CA LEU A 43 1.45 8.66 5.20
C LEU A 43 1.03 7.66 4.12
N SER A 44 0.87 8.10 2.87
CA SER A 44 0.58 7.22 1.74
C SER A 44 1.70 6.21 1.51
N ASN A 45 2.96 6.64 1.59
CA ASN A 45 4.12 5.77 1.43
C ASN A 45 4.24 4.76 2.59
N GLU A 46 3.98 5.19 3.83
CA GLU A 46 3.95 4.30 4.99
C GLU A 46 2.83 3.26 4.92
N ILE A 47 1.63 3.68 4.52
CA ILE A 47 0.50 2.77 4.31
C ILE A 47 0.82 1.79 3.18
N ALA A 48 1.36 2.26 2.05
CA ALA A 48 1.76 1.40 0.94
C ALA A 48 2.83 0.39 1.37
N ALA A 49 3.84 0.83 2.14
CA ALA A 49 4.87 -0.05 2.68
C ALA A 49 4.28 -1.09 3.65
N LYS A 50 3.42 -0.70 4.58
CA LYS A 50 2.77 -1.63 5.53
C LYS A 50 1.84 -2.63 4.85
N MET A 51 1.11 -2.19 3.83
CA MET A 51 0.26 -3.07 3.02
C MET A 51 1.08 -4.04 2.15
N ALA A 52 2.26 -3.62 1.71
CA ALA A 52 3.19 -4.48 0.97
C ALA A 52 3.88 -5.51 1.88
N THR A 53 4.15 -5.16 3.13
CA THR A 53 4.69 -6.08 4.16
C THR A 53 3.58 -6.86 4.86
N ALA A 54 2.62 -7.42 4.11
CA ALA A 54 1.72 -8.42 4.68
C ALA A 54 2.58 -9.56 5.23
N GLU A 55 2.60 -9.73 6.55
CA GLU A 55 3.53 -10.65 7.21
C GLU A 55 3.41 -12.05 6.62
N ASN A 56 4.57 -12.62 6.29
CA ASN A 56 4.69 -13.99 5.85
C ASN A 56 4.31 -14.89 7.02
N ILE A 57 3.24 -15.67 6.84
CA ILE A 57 2.81 -16.62 7.87
C ILE A 57 3.53 -17.96 7.71
N GLU A 58 3.92 -18.31 6.47
CA GLU A 58 4.61 -19.56 6.16
C GLU A 58 5.46 -19.37 4.88
N GLY A 59 6.78 -19.39 5.05
CA GLY A 59 7.73 -19.21 3.93
C GLY A 59 7.50 -17.89 3.21
N THR A 60 7.11 -17.94 1.94
CA THR A 60 6.81 -16.77 1.11
C THR A 60 5.33 -16.40 1.07
N TYR A 61 4.46 -17.12 1.77
CA TYR A 61 3.01 -16.88 1.76
C TYR A 61 2.58 -15.92 2.85
N THR A 62 1.78 -14.93 2.46
CA THR A 62 1.12 -13.99 3.37
C THR A 62 -0.20 -14.60 3.88
N LEU A 63 -0.79 -13.98 4.91
CA LEU A 63 -2.12 -14.39 5.41
C LEU A 63 -3.19 -14.39 4.31
N LYS A 64 -3.15 -13.39 3.43
CA LYS A 64 -4.07 -13.26 2.30
C LYS A 64 -3.94 -14.45 1.34
N ASP A 65 -2.72 -14.88 1.07
CA ASP A 65 -2.42 -16.00 0.18
C ASP A 65 -2.98 -17.32 0.76
N ALA A 66 -2.74 -17.54 2.05
CA ALA A 66 -3.23 -18.73 2.74
C ALA A 66 -4.77 -18.80 2.76
N ILE A 67 -5.45 -17.70 3.07
CA ILE A 67 -6.93 -17.64 3.05
C ILE A 67 -7.47 -17.95 1.64
N ARG A 68 -6.83 -17.42 0.59
CA ARG A 68 -7.22 -17.71 -0.80
C ARG A 68 -7.08 -19.19 -1.15
N ILE A 69 -5.99 -19.81 -0.72
CA ILE A 69 -5.74 -21.25 -0.92
C ILE A 69 -6.78 -22.09 -0.17
N ILE A 70 -7.06 -21.76 1.09
CA ILE A 70 -8.08 -22.43 1.91
C ILE A 70 -9.46 -22.31 1.27
N LEU A 71 -9.82 -21.12 0.77
CA LEU A 71 -11.09 -20.89 0.09
C LEU A 71 -11.23 -21.77 -1.15
N ALA A 72 -10.18 -21.95 -1.96
CA ALA A 72 -10.23 -22.80 -3.14
C ALA A 72 -10.45 -24.28 -2.79
N PHE A 73 -9.79 -24.75 -1.73
CA PHE A 73 -10.03 -26.10 -1.22
C PHE A 73 -11.46 -26.28 -0.71
N ALA A 74 -11.95 -25.32 0.10
CA ALA A 74 -13.30 -25.34 0.67
C ALA A 74 -14.41 -25.19 -0.39
N ALA A 75 -14.19 -24.40 -1.44
CA ALA A 75 -15.11 -24.26 -2.57
C ALA A 75 -15.20 -25.54 -3.41
N GLY A 76 -14.16 -26.39 -3.39
CA GLY A 76 -14.23 -27.76 -3.89
C GLY A 76 -14.39 -27.91 -5.41
N LYS A 77 -14.20 -26.84 -6.20
CA LYS A 77 -14.21 -26.94 -7.66
C LYS A 77 -12.92 -27.62 -8.13
N VAL A 78 -13.04 -28.88 -8.55
CA VAL A 78 -11.90 -29.74 -8.89
C VAL A 78 -11.83 -30.03 -10.39
N SER A 79 -10.61 -30.00 -10.95
CA SER A 79 -10.28 -30.54 -12.27
C SER A 79 -9.29 -31.70 -12.14
N GLY A 80 -9.42 -32.72 -12.99
CA GLY A 80 -8.50 -33.86 -13.02
C GLY A 80 -8.66 -34.90 -11.88
N GLY A 81 -9.76 -34.88 -11.14
CA GLY A 81 -10.01 -35.77 -9.98
C GLY A 81 -9.96 -37.28 -10.24
N GLY A 82 -10.04 -37.73 -11.51
CA GLY A 82 -9.86 -39.13 -11.90
C GLY A 82 -8.48 -39.45 -12.47
N THR A 83 -7.52 -38.53 -12.34
CA THR A 83 -6.17 -38.64 -12.91
C THR A 83 -5.11 -38.48 -11.83
N SER A 84 -3.84 -38.63 -12.19
CA SER A 84 -2.71 -38.35 -11.30
C SER A 84 -2.47 -36.85 -11.07
N SER A 85 -3.20 -35.95 -11.72
CA SER A 85 -3.09 -34.49 -11.53
C SER A 85 -4.43 -33.91 -11.13
N ILE A 86 -4.53 -33.52 -9.86
CA ILE A 86 -5.76 -32.98 -9.25
C ILE A 86 -5.56 -31.50 -8.96
N LYS A 87 -6.52 -30.67 -9.38
CA LYS A 87 -6.44 -29.22 -9.24
C LYS A 87 -7.67 -28.63 -8.57
N PHE A 88 -7.50 -27.84 -7.51
CA PHE A 88 -8.56 -27.03 -6.91
C PHE A 88 -8.51 -25.62 -7.49
N ARG A 89 -9.65 -25.16 -7.98
CA ARG A 89 -9.75 -23.92 -8.77
C ARG A 89 -10.25 -22.75 -7.94
N SER A 90 -9.94 -21.54 -8.41
CA SER A 90 -10.51 -20.31 -7.85
C SER A 90 -12.03 -20.30 -8.01
N THR A 91 -12.72 -19.49 -7.21
CA THR A 91 -14.18 -19.33 -7.28
C THR A 91 -14.66 -18.80 -8.64
N GLY A 92 -13.84 -17.98 -9.31
CA GLY A 92 -14.06 -17.51 -10.69
C GLY A 92 -13.71 -18.52 -11.77
N ASP A 93 -13.11 -19.66 -11.41
CA ASP A 93 -12.65 -20.69 -12.35
C ASP A 93 -11.59 -20.22 -13.34
N ASP A 94 -10.74 -19.28 -12.95
CA ASP A 94 -9.67 -18.72 -13.81
C ASP A 94 -8.29 -19.28 -13.48
N VAL A 95 -8.04 -19.66 -12.22
CA VAL A 95 -6.71 -20.08 -11.77
C VAL A 95 -6.76 -21.40 -10.98
N ASP A 96 -5.78 -22.27 -11.23
CA ASP A 96 -5.50 -23.44 -10.40
C ASP A 96 -4.77 -23.01 -9.12
N ARG A 97 -5.49 -22.96 -7.99
CA ARG A 97 -4.97 -22.49 -6.70
C ARG A 97 -4.14 -23.54 -5.97
N ILE A 98 -4.56 -24.81 -6.07
CA ILE A 98 -3.84 -25.97 -5.51
C ILE A 98 -3.72 -26.99 -6.63
N GLN A 99 -2.51 -27.44 -6.92
CA GLN A 99 -2.26 -28.51 -7.87
C GLN A 99 -1.52 -29.62 -7.14
N ALA A 100 -2.06 -30.83 -7.17
CA ALA A 100 -1.48 -31.99 -6.53
C ALA A 100 -1.21 -33.09 -7.56
N THR A 101 -0.03 -33.67 -7.50
CA THR A 101 0.27 -34.93 -8.18
C THR A 101 -0.03 -36.06 -7.21
N VAL A 102 -0.80 -37.06 -7.63
CA VAL A 102 -1.11 -38.24 -6.82
C VAL A 102 -0.54 -39.51 -7.43
N ASP A 103 -0.16 -40.45 -6.56
CA ASP A 103 0.23 -41.80 -6.95
C ASP A 103 -1.01 -42.70 -7.19
N SER A 104 -0.77 -43.97 -7.51
CA SER A 104 -1.85 -44.96 -7.74
C SER A 104 -2.67 -45.28 -6.50
N SER A 105 -2.19 -44.91 -5.31
CA SER A 105 -2.89 -45.09 -4.03
C SER A 105 -3.68 -43.82 -3.64
N GLY A 106 -3.61 -42.76 -4.45
CA GLY A 106 -4.23 -41.47 -4.17
C GLY A 106 -3.44 -40.58 -3.21
N ASN A 107 -2.21 -40.96 -2.84
CA ASN A 107 -1.37 -40.12 -2.00
C ASN A 107 -0.80 -38.96 -2.80
N ARG A 108 -0.76 -37.76 -2.20
CA ARG A 108 -0.14 -36.60 -2.83
C ARG A 108 1.39 -36.71 -2.76
N THR A 109 2.04 -36.81 -3.91
CA THR A 109 3.51 -36.88 -4.05
C THR A 109 4.15 -35.53 -4.34
N ALA A 110 3.38 -34.56 -4.85
CA ALA A 110 3.79 -33.17 -5.00
C ALA A 110 2.59 -32.25 -4.86
N VAL A 111 2.79 -31.05 -4.32
CA VAL A 111 1.78 -30.00 -4.24
C VAL A 111 2.39 -28.66 -4.64
N THR A 112 1.71 -27.94 -5.53
CA THR A 112 2.04 -26.58 -5.94
C THR A 112 0.87 -25.66 -5.64
N LEU A 113 1.16 -24.50 -5.04
CA LEU A 113 0.16 -23.51 -4.64
C LEU A 113 0.34 -22.23 -5.47
N ASN A 114 -0.76 -21.61 -5.88
CA ASN A 114 -0.74 -20.35 -6.63
C ASN A 114 -1.71 -19.34 -6.03
N PRO A 115 -1.24 -18.39 -5.20
CA PRO A 115 -2.09 -17.39 -4.58
C PRO A 115 -2.36 -16.15 -5.43
N ASN A 116 -1.70 -16.03 -6.59
CA ASN A 116 -1.71 -14.83 -7.43
C ASN A 116 -3.06 -14.64 -8.12
N ASP A 117 -3.47 -13.39 -8.33
CA ASP A 117 -4.65 -13.10 -9.13
C ASP A 117 -4.41 -13.46 -10.61
N PRO A 118 -5.46 -13.83 -11.38
CA PRO A 118 -5.31 -14.01 -12.82
C PRO A 118 -4.77 -12.72 -13.45
N ILE A 119 -3.82 -12.88 -14.38
CA ILE A 119 -3.34 -11.82 -15.26
C ILE A 119 -4.32 -11.57 -16.40
#